data_AF-A0A162S5K5-F1
#
_entry.id   AF-A0A162S5K5-F1
#
_cell.length_a   1.000
_cell.length_b   1.000
_cell.length_c   1.000
_cell.angle_alpha   90.00
_cell.angle_beta   90.00
_cell.angle_gamma   90.00
#
_symmetry.space_group_name_H-M   'P 1'
#
loop_
_entity.id
_entity.type
_entity.pdbx_description
1 polymer ?
#
loop_
_entity_poly.entity_id
_entity_poly.type
_entity_poly.pdbx_seq_one_letter_code
_entity_poly.pdbx_strand_id
1 'polypeptide(L)' 'MVLKRTYVLDTNVILYSPGAIFTFGDNDVVIPEVVLEELDTFKKDKNDLGANARHAARVIDKLRSEGKLSKGVKLPGGET' A
#
# COMPACT_ATOMS: atom_id res chain seq x y z
N MET A 1 -11.24 24.76 4.05
CA MET A 1 -10.01 23.95 4.18
C MET A 1 -10.44 22.52 4.36
N VAL A 2 -10.17 21.65 3.38
CA VAL A 2 -10.46 20.21 3.53
C VAL A 2 -9.45 19.64 4.52
N LEU A 3 -9.93 18.92 5.53
CA LEU A 3 -9.07 18.33 6.54
C LEU A 3 -8.40 17.09 5.93
N LYS A 4 -7.10 17.17 5.65
CA LYS A 4 -6.32 16.03 5.19
C LYS A 4 -6.20 15.02 6.33
N ARG A 5 -6.60 13.77 6.09
CA ARG A 5 -6.53 12.67 7.05
C ARG A 5 -5.34 11.77 6.74
N THR A 6 -4.92 11.03 7.75
CA THR A 6 -3.92 9.97 7.60
C THR A 6 -4.59 8.62 7.83
N TYR A 7 -4.49 7.74 6.85
CA TYR A 7 -4.97 6.36 6.92
C TYR A 7 -3.76 5.43 7.10
N VAL A 8 -3.77 4.66 8.18
CA VAL A 8 -2.76 3.63 8.42
C VAL A 8 -3.34 2.30 7.97
N LEU A 9 -2.71 1.67 6.99
CA LEU A 9 -3.20 0.41 6.44
C LEU A 9 -2.68 -0.78 7.24
N ASP A 10 -3.59 -1.71 7.50
CA ASP A 10 -3.30 -3.04 8.02
C ASP A 10 -3.07 -4.03 6.86
N THR A 11 -2.35 -5.11 7.12
CA THR A 11 -2.09 -6.19 6.16
C THR A 11 -3.38 -6.81 5.65
N ASN A 12 -4.39 -7.00 6.50
CA ASN A 12 -5.66 -7.57 6.06
C ASN A 12 -6.33 -6.72 4.98
N VAL A 13 -6.29 -5.39 5.11
CA VAL A 13 -6.85 -4.49 4.10
C VAL A 13 -6.14 -4.69 2.76
N ILE A 14 -4.82 -4.81 2.78
CA ILE A 14 -4.01 -5.01 1.57
C ILE A 14 -4.20 -6.42 0.98
N LEU A 15 -4.35 -7.44 1.81
CA LEU A 15 -4.56 -8.82 1.33
C LEU A 15 -5.93 -9.01 0.69
N TYR A 16 -6.97 -8.39 1.22
CA TYR A 16 -8.32 -8.48 0.64
C TYR A 16 -8.55 -7.45 -0.48
N SER A 17 -7.83 -6.34 -0.46
CA SER A 17 -7.88 -5.30 -1.48
C SER A 17 -6.46 -4.79 -1.80
N PRO A 18 -5.72 -5.49 -2.69
CA PRO A 18 -4.33 -5.14 -3.00
C PRO A 18 -4.16 -3.79 -3.72
N GLY A 19 -5.27 -3.17 -4.15
CA GLY A 19 -5.33 -1.81 -4.69
C GLY A 19 -5.74 -0.74 -3.66
N ALA A 20 -6.00 -1.09 -2.40
CA ALA A 20 -6.50 -0.16 -1.38
C ALA A 20 -5.64 1.08 -1.19
N ILE A 21 -4.32 0.98 -1.41
CA ILE A 21 -3.38 2.11 -1.31
C ILE A 21 -3.85 3.31 -2.15
N PHE A 22 -4.58 3.09 -3.24
CA PHE A 22 -5.04 4.14 -4.16
C PHE A 22 -6.44 4.68 -3.87
N THR A 23 -7.16 4.18 -2.85
CA THR A 23 -8.59 4.49 -2.66
C THR A 23 -8.85 5.65 -1.69
N PHE A 24 -7.81 6.36 -1.24
CA PHE A 24 -7.91 7.36 -0.19
C PHE A 24 -7.89 8.82 -0.68
N GLY A 25 -7.94 9.06 -2.00
CA GLY A 25 -7.93 10.42 -2.58
C GLY A 25 -6.71 11.22 -2.13
N ASP A 26 -6.93 12.48 -1.73
CA ASP A 26 -5.85 13.41 -1.35
C ASP A 26 -5.30 13.17 0.07
N ASN A 27 -5.67 12.07 0.71
CA ASN A 27 -5.25 11.76 2.07
C ASN A 27 -3.90 11.04 2.09
N ASP A 28 -3.19 11.15 3.22
CA ASP A 28 -1.94 10.43 3.40
C ASP A 28 -2.21 8.98 3.75
N VAL A 29 -1.54 8.07 3.04
CA VAL A 29 -1.61 6.63 3.27
C VAL A 29 -0.28 6.17 3.85
N VAL A 30 -0.33 5.56 5.03
CA VAL A 30 0.83 5.04 5.74
C VAL A 30 0.73 3.53 5.79
N ILE A 31 1.80 2.86 5.35
CA ILE A 31 1.98 1.42 5.49
C ILE A 31 3.05 1.22 6.56
N PRO A 32 2.71 0.69 7.75
CA PRO A 32 3.69 0.33 8.76
C PRO A 32 4.72 -0.67 8.20
N GLU A 33 5.96 -0.61 8.69
CA GLU A 33 7.02 -1.53 8.24
C GLU A 33 6.64 -3.00 8.46
N VAL A 34 6.02 -3.32 9.60
CA VAL A 34 5.53 -4.68 9.92
C VAL A 34 4.58 -5.24 8.87
N VAL A 35 3.77 -4.38 8.22
CA VAL A 35 2.85 -4.82 7.16
C VAL A 35 3.62 -5.32 5.93
N LEU A 36 4.80 -4.74 5.65
CA LEU A 36 5.64 -5.22 4.56
C LEU A 36 6.21 -6.62 4.86
N GLU A 37 6.63 -6.86 6.10
CA GLU A 37 7.15 -8.16 6.55
C GLU A 37 6.08 -9.26 6.47
N GLU A 38 4.85 -8.93 6.87
CA GLU A 38 3.71 -9.84 6.79
C GLU A 38 3.37 -10.16 5.33
N LEU A 39 3.33 -9.17 4.44
CA LEU A 39 3.12 -9.38 3.00
C LEU A 39 4.23 -10.29 2.40
N ASP A 40 5.47 -10.14 2.82
CA ASP A 40 6.58 -11.02 2.40
C ASP A 40 6.41 -12.46 2.86
N THR A 41 5.76 -12.68 4.00
CA THR A 41 5.37 -14.02 4.45
C THR A 41 4.26 -14.59 3.57
N PHE A 42 3.19 -13.84 3.34
CA PHE A 42 2.05 -14.28 2.50
C PHE A 42 2.42 -14.53 1.04
N LYS A 43 3.44 -13.84 0.49
CA LYS A 43 3.91 -14.07 -0.89
C LYS A 43 4.29 -15.52 -1.19
N LYS A 44 4.63 -16.31 -0.17
CA LYS A 44 4.98 -17.74 -0.28
C LYS A 44 3.77 -18.64 -0.50
N ASP A 45 2.57 -18.16 -0.19
CA ASP A 45 1.35 -18.94 -0.31
C ASP A 45 0.94 -19.12 -1.77
N LYS A 46 0.45 -20.32 -2.09
CA LYS A 46 -0.04 -20.70 -3.42
C LYS A 46 -1.56 -20.59 -3.53
N ASN A 47 -2.15 -19.65 -2.80
CA ASN A 47 -3.58 -19.34 -2.78
C ASN A 47 -3.81 -17.88 -3.19
N ASP A 48 -5.07 -17.44 -3.09
CA ASP A 48 -5.48 -16.08 -3.45
C ASP A 48 -4.83 -15.02 -2.56
N LEU A 49 -4.67 -15.28 -1.26
CA LEU A 49 -3.98 -14.36 -0.34
C LEU A 49 -2.53 -14.13 -0.77
N GLY A 50 -1.81 -15.20 -1.15
CA GLY A 50 -0.46 -15.07 -1.69
C GLY A 50 -0.42 -14.36 -3.04
N ALA A 51 -1.43 -14.54 -3.89
CA ALA A 51 -1.55 -13.81 -5.15
C ALA A 51 -1.75 -12.29 -4.90
N ASN A 52 -2.58 -11.94 -3.94
CA ASN A 52 -2.85 -10.55 -3.54
C ASN A 52 -1.62 -9.92 -2.87
N ALA A 53 -0.92 -10.65 -2.00
CA ALA A 53 0.33 -10.19 -1.40
C ALA A 53 1.40 -9.90 -2.48
N ARG A 54 1.53 -10.77 -3.49
CA ARG A 54 2.42 -10.53 -4.65
C ARG A 54 1.99 -9.31 -5.47
N HIS A 55 0.68 -9.09 -5.63
CA HIS A 55 0.18 -7.90 -6.32
C HIS A 55 0.52 -6.62 -5.56
N ALA A 56 0.21 -6.57 -4.27
CA ALA A 56 0.49 -5.42 -3.41
C ALA A 56 2.00 -5.12 -3.35
N ALA A 57 2.85 -6.14 -3.24
CA ALA A 57 4.31 -5.94 -3.26
C ALA A 57 4.78 -5.29 -4.56
N ARG A 58 4.27 -5.72 -5.74
CA ARG A 58 4.60 -5.08 -7.02
C ARG A 58 4.15 -3.63 -7.09
N VAL A 59 3.00 -3.31 -6.51
CA VAL A 59 2.49 -1.94 -6.40
C VAL A 59 3.44 -1.08 -5.55
N ILE A 60 3.83 -1.57 -4.37
CA ILE A 60 4.73 -0.88 -3.45
C ILE A 60 6.12 -0.69 -4.09
N ASP A 61 6.64 -1.70 -4.78
CA ASP A 61 7.92 -1.63 -5.49
C ASP A 61 7.89 -0.62 -6.63
N LYS A 62 6.77 -0.51 -7.36
CA LYS A 62 6.58 0.55 -8.37
C LYS A 62 6.63 1.93 -7.72
N LEU A 63 5.98 2.12 -6.57
CA LEU A 63 6.01 3.40 -5.85
C LEU A 63 7.42 3.74 -5.33
N ARG A 64 8.25 2.76 -4.96
CA ARG A 64 9.67 2.97 -4.63
C ARG A 64 10.48 3.54 -5.80
N SER A 65 10.07 3.24 -7.04
CA SER A 65 10.75 3.79 -8.22
C SER A 65 10.46 5.28 -8.45
N GLU A 66 9.37 5.80 -7.87
CA GLU A 66 8.96 7.22 -7.98
C GLU A 66 9.60 8.11 -6.89
N GLY A 67 10.26 7.51 -5.89
CA GLY A 67 10.92 8.25 -4.82
C GLY A 67 11.14 7.46 -3.53
N LYS A 68 11.59 8.16 -2.49
CA LYS A 68 11.84 7.55 -1.17
C LYS A 68 10.53 7.41 -0.40
N LEU A 69 10.00 6.19 -0.26
CA LEU A 69 8.77 5.92 0.49
C LEU A 69 8.79 6.47 1.93
N SER A 70 9.95 6.45 2.60
CA SER A 70 10.09 7.01 3.95
C SER A 70 9.90 8.53 4.04
N LYS A 71 9.98 9.23 2.91
CA LYS A 71 9.66 10.66 2.79
C LYS A 71 8.26 10.91 2.21
N GLY A 72 7.51 9.84 1.92
CA GLY A 72 6.28 9.88 1.13
C GLY A 72 6.55 9.99 -0.37
N VAL A 73 5.64 9.42 -1.15
CA VAL A 73 5.57 9.57 -2.62
C VAL A 73 4.15 9.93 -3.02
N LYS A 74 3.98 10.62 -4.14
CA LYS A 74 2.64 10.93 -4.64
C LYS A 74 1.99 9.65 -5.18
N LEU A 75 0.75 9.41 -4.77
CA LEU A 75 -0.05 8.33 -5.29
C LEU A 75 -0.69 8.75 -6.63
N PRO A 76 -0.78 7.85 -7.62
CA PRO A 76 -1.55 8.08 -8.84
C PRO A 76 -3.02 8.32 -8.48
N GLY A 77 -3.59 9.42 -8.96
CA GLY A 77 -5.01 9.76 -8.73
C GLY A 77 -5.30 10.58 -7.48
N GLY A 78 -4.29 11.01 -6.72
CA GLY A 78 -4.43 12.14 -5.80
C GLY A 78 -4.49 13.44 -6.59
N GLU A 79 -5.50 14.27 -6.35
CA GLU A 79 -5.57 15.61 -6.90
C GLU A 79 -4.53 16.51 -6.21
N THR A 80 -3.98 17.45 -6.98
CA THR A 80 -2.91 18.39 -6.58
C THR A 80 -3.30 19.34 -5.47
#